data_AF-A0A2K3M5H3-F1
#
_entry.id   AF-A0A2K3M5H3-F1
#
_cell.length_a   1.000
_cell.length_b   1.000
_cell.length_c   1.000
_cell.angle_alpha   90.00
_cell.angle_beta   90.00
_cell.angle_gamma   90.00
#
_symmetry.space_group_name_H-M   'P 1'
#
loop_
_entity.id
_entity.type
_entity.pdbx_description
1 polymer ?
#
loop_
_entity_poly.entity_id
_entity_poly.type
_entity_poly.pdbx_seq_one_letter_code
_entity_poly.pdbx_strand_id
1 'polypeptide(L)'
;RPDRESDSEAEGEHGEKLRQVKAVLEEGGHFSGIYRKVQLKPLKWVKVAKSNGEGEEERPVEALMVLKYGGVLTHAGRKQAEELGRYFRNNMYPVCMLDT
;
A
#
# COMPACT_ATOMS: atom_id res chain seq x y z
N ARG A 1 0.42 -15.77 -38.33
CA ARG A 1 1.21 -15.63 -37.09
C ARG A 1 1.80 -14.22 -37.06
N PRO A 2 1.17 -13.27 -36.36
CA PRO A 2 1.89 -12.06 -35.96
C PRO A 2 1.42 -11.56 -34.58
N ASP A 3 2.04 -12.00 -33.49
CA ASP A 3 1.73 -11.44 -32.14
C ASP A 3 2.90 -11.72 -31.19
N ARG A 4 4.06 -11.12 -31.45
CA ARG A 4 5.23 -11.28 -30.55
C ARG A 4 6.06 -10.02 -30.33
N GLU A 5 5.73 -8.91 -30.98
CA GLU A 5 6.54 -7.68 -30.94
C GLU A 5 6.00 -6.62 -29.98
N SER A 6 4.68 -6.58 -29.70
CA SER A 6 4.09 -5.54 -28.81
C SER A 6 4.30 -5.74 -27.31
N ASP A 7 4.52 -6.97 -26.83
CA ASP A 7 4.76 -7.19 -25.38
C ASP A 7 6.13 -6.67 -24.94
N SER A 8 7.12 -6.64 -25.85
CA SER A 8 8.50 -6.29 -25.50
C SER A 8 8.71 -4.80 -25.25
N GLU A 9 7.98 -3.91 -25.94
CA GLU A 9 8.07 -2.45 -25.70
C GLU A 9 7.34 -2.05 -24.42
N ALA A 10 6.19 -2.68 -24.14
CA ALA A 10 5.43 -2.42 -22.93
C ALA A 10 6.19 -2.86 -21.66
N GLU A 11 6.92 -3.98 -21.70
CA GLU A 11 7.77 -4.40 -20.58
C GLU A 11 8.90 -3.39 -20.30
N GLY A 12 9.49 -2.80 -21.34
CA GLY A 12 10.51 -1.76 -21.22
C GLY A 12 9.99 -0.50 -20.54
N GLU A 13 8.86 0.03 -21.01
CA GLU A 13 8.22 1.23 -20.43
C GLU A 13 7.79 1.03 -18.97
N HIS A 14 7.24 -0.15 -18.63
CA HIS A 14 6.87 -0.46 -17.26
C HIS A 14 8.10 -0.55 -16.35
N GLY A 15 9.21 -1.08 -16.87
CA GLY A 15 10.49 -1.12 -16.15
C GLY A 15 11.03 0.27 -15.82
N GLU A 16 10.94 1.22 -16.75
CA GLU A 16 11.38 2.62 -16.53
C GLU A 16 10.52 3.33 -15.48
N LYS A 17 9.19 3.19 -15.54
CA LYS A 17 8.27 3.72 -14.52
C LYS A 17 8.60 3.15 -13.13
N LEU A 18 8.92 1.86 -13.04
CA LEU A 18 9.30 1.22 -11.78
C LEU A 18 10.63 1.75 -11.24
N ARG A 19 11.61 2.01 -12.12
CA ARG A 19 12.89 2.63 -11.75
C ARG A 19 12.70 4.05 -11.24
N GLN A 20 11.81 4.83 -11.85
CA GLN A 20 11.48 6.18 -11.38
C GLN A 20 10.83 6.15 -9.99
N VAL A 21 9.86 5.25 -9.77
CA VAL A 21 9.22 5.01 -8.47
C VAL A 21 10.27 4.64 -7.41
N LYS A 22 11.21 3.75 -7.74
CA LYS A 22 12.31 3.39 -6.83
C LYS A 22 13.19 4.59 -6.49
N ALA A 23 13.57 5.39 -7.49
CA ALA A 23 14.39 6.59 -7.28
C ALA A 23 13.71 7.58 -6.31
N VAL A 24 12.42 7.84 -6.47
CA VAL A 24 11.64 8.72 -5.56
C VAL A 24 11.59 8.17 -4.13
N LEU A 25 11.54 6.85 -3.96
CA LEU A 25 11.52 6.21 -2.63
C LEU A 25 12.88 6.23 -1.92
N GLU A 26 13.96 6.23 -2.69
CA GLU A 26 15.35 6.28 -2.22
C GLU A 26 15.87 7.74 -2.13
N GLU A 27 15.14 8.70 -2.69
CA GLU A 27 15.46 10.13 -2.60
C GLU A 27 15.38 10.60 -1.14
N GLY A 28 16.51 11.04 -0.59
CA GLY A 28 16.63 11.47 0.80
C GLY A 28 16.82 10.35 1.83
N GLY A 29 17.17 9.12 1.44
CA GLY A 29 17.60 8.03 2.33
C GLY A 29 17.11 6.64 1.91
N HIS A 30 17.41 5.58 2.68
CA HIS A 30 16.91 4.23 2.36
C HIS A 30 15.38 4.13 2.46
N PHE A 31 14.77 3.30 1.58
CA PHE A 31 13.37 2.88 1.69
C PHE A 31 13.19 1.94 2.89
N SER A 32 13.25 2.51 4.10
CA SER A 32 13.16 1.80 5.36
C SER A 32 12.40 2.65 6.38
N GLY A 33 11.48 2.02 7.13
CA GLY A 33 10.76 2.64 8.25
C GLY A 33 9.29 2.98 7.96
N ILE A 34 8.54 3.32 9.03
CA ILE A 34 7.08 3.52 8.99
C ILE A 34 6.61 4.73 8.17
N TYR A 35 7.53 5.64 7.84
CA TYR A 35 7.26 6.91 7.17
C TYR A 35 7.42 6.85 5.65
N ARG A 36 7.97 5.74 5.12
CA ARG A 36 8.17 5.49 3.70
C ARG A 36 7.48 4.18 3.37
N LYS A 37 6.18 4.24 3.09
CA LYS A 37 5.35 3.04 2.84
C LYS A 37 4.85 3.05 1.41
N VAL A 38 4.84 1.87 0.81
CA VAL A 38 4.10 1.58 -0.41
C VAL A 38 2.86 0.80 0.00
N GLN A 39 1.69 1.32 -0.34
CA GLN A 39 0.43 0.61 -0.17
C GLN A 39 -0.06 0.14 -1.53
N LEU A 40 -0.27 -1.16 -1.68
CA LEU A 40 -0.89 -1.76 -2.86
C LEU A 40 -2.36 -2.00 -2.55
N LYS A 41 -3.25 -1.39 -3.33
CA LYS A 41 -4.69 -1.62 -3.26
C LYS A 41 -5.14 -2.37 -4.50
N PRO A 42 -5.60 -3.63 -4.38
CA PRO A 42 -6.18 -4.37 -5.50
C PRO A 42 -7.35 -3.59 -6.11
N LEU A 43 -7.37 -3.49 -7.43
CA LEU A 43 -8.46 -2.88 -8.20
C LEU A 43 -9.32 -3.95 -8.89
N LYS A 44 -8.68 -5.00 -9.41
CA LYS A 44 -9.34 -6.04 -10.18
C LYS A 44 -8.86 -7.41 -9.76
N TRP A 45 -9.82 -8.30 -9.58
CA TRP A 45 -9.60 -9.70 -9.20
C TRP A 45 -10.06 -10.60 -10.33
N VAL A 46 -9.33 -11.69 -10.56
CA VAL A 46 -9.71 -12.75 -11.50
C VAL A 46 -9.66 -14.08 -10.80
N LYS A 47 -10.52 -15.00 -11.23
CA LYS A 47 -10.50 -16.38 -10.77
C LYS A 47 -9.56 -17.18 -11.65
N VAL A 48 -8.53 -17.74 -11.05
CA VAL A 48 -7.54 -18.58 -11.74
C VAL A 48 -7.71 -19.99 -11.22
N ALA A 49 -7.75 -20.98 -12.12
CA ALA A 49 -7.75 -22.38 -11.73
C ALA A 49 -6.48 -22.67 -10.91
N LYS A 50 -6.63 -23.29 -9.74
CA LYS A 50 -5.45 -23.64 -8.95
C LYS A 50 -4.65 -24.74 -9.64
N SER A 51 -3.33 -24.71 -9.47
CA SER A 51 -2.41 -25.67 -10.11
C SER A 51 -2.62 -27.13 -9.66
N ASN A 52 -3.28 -27.33 -8.53
CA ASN A 52 -3.64 -28.62 -7.96
C ASN A 52 -5.02 -29.13 -8.43
N GLY A 53 -5.68 -28.44 -9.37
CA GLY A 53 -6.93 -28.91 -10.01
C GLY A 53 -8.19 -28.85 -9.14
N GLU A 54 -8.05 -28.59 -7.85
CA GLU A 54 -9.17 -28.47 -6.91
C GLU A 54 -9.53 -27.00 -6.65
N GLY A 55 -10.34 -26.46 -7.56
CA GLY A 55 -11.06 -25.20 -7.39
C GLY A 55 -10.40 -23.97 -8.00
N GLU A 56 -11.10 -22.85 -7.87
CA GLU A 56 -10.68 -21.53 -8.35
C GLU A 56 -10.08 -20.70 -7.19
N GLU A 57 -9.04 -19.92 -7.48
CA GLU A 57 -8.45 -18.94 -6.56
C GLU A 57 -8.61 -17.54 -7.12
N GLU A 58 -9.07 -16.60 -6.29
CA GLU A 58 -9.11 -15.19 -6.66
C GLU A 58 -7.72 -14.57 -6.52
N ARG A 59 -7.19 -14.05 -7.63
CA ARG A 59 -5.90 -13.36 -7.67
C ARG A 59 -6.09 -11.94 -8.20
N PRO A 60 -5.45 -10.93 -7.59
CA PRO A 60 -5.50 -9.57 -8.10
C PRO A 60 -4.62 -9.44 -9.35
N VAL A 61 -5.16 -8.91 -10.44
CA VAL A 61 -4.43 -8.67 -11.71
C VAL A 61 -4.03 -7.23 -11.91
N GLU A 62 -4.75 -6.30 -11.26
CA GLU A 62 -4.48 -4.88 -11.33
C GLU A 62 -4.53 -4.32 -9.91
N ALA A 63 -3.54 -3.49 -9.56
CA ALA A 63 -3.45 -2.85 -8.26
C ALA A 63 -3.04 -1.39 -8.41
N LEU A 64 -3.64 -0.53 -7.59
CA LEU A 64 -3.20 0.84 -7.41
C LEU A 64 -2.03 0.87 -6.43
N MET A 65 -0.89 1.38 -6.88
CA MET A 65 0.27 1.61 -6.03
C MET A 65 0.23 3.05 -5.47
N VAL A 66 0.10 3.17 -4.15
CA VAL A 66 0.13 4.44 -3.45
C VAL A 66 1.47 4.57 -2.73
N LEU A 67 2.29 5.52 -3.17
CA LEU A 67 3.55 5.86 -2.52
C LEU A 67 3.31 6.94 -1.49
N LYS A 68 3.68 6.66 -0.24
CA LYS A 68 3.78 7.68 0.79
C LYS A 68 5.25 7.93 1.08
N TYR A 69 5.80 8.95 0.44
CA TYR A 69 7.11 9.51 0.77
C TYR A 69 6.95 10.57 1.84
N GLY A 70 8.00 10.75 2.64
CA GLY A 70 8.29 11.88 3.54
C GLY A 70 7.12 12.73 4.06
N GLY A 71 6.97 12.76 5.38
CA GLY A 71 6.30 13.85 6.08
C GLY A 71 6.78 13.91 7.52
N VAL A 72 7.49 14.97 7.90
CA VAL A 72 7.64 15.29 9.32
C VAL A 72 6.25 15.70 9.79
N LEU A 73 5.72 14.96 10.77
CA LEU A 73 4.43 15.30 11.35
C LEU A 73 4.52 16.72 11.90
N THR A 74 3.76 17.65 11.31
CA THR A 74 3.73 19.03 11.78
C THR A 74 3.32 19.04 13.24
N HIS A 75 3.66 20.11 13.98
CA HIS A 75 3.25 20.22 15.38
C HIS A 75 1.72 20.08 15.52
N ALA A 76 0.96 20.62 14.55
CA ALA A 76 -0.48 20.42 14.42
C ALA A 76 -0.87 18.95 14.19
N GLY A 77 -0.20 18.25 13.26
CA GLY A 77 -0.47 16.84 12.98
C GLY A 77 -0.21 15.93 14.19
N ARG A 78 0.78 16.28 15.03
CA ARG A 78 1.03 15.57 16.29
C ARG A 78 -0.14 15.72 17.25
N LYS A 79 -0.57 16.97 17.48
CA LYS A 79 -1.71 17.27 18.34
C LYS A 79 -2.99 16.55 17.89
N GLN A 80 -3.27 16.57 16.58
CA GLN A 80 -4.41 15.86 15.99
C GLN A 80 -4.34 14.34 16.21
N ALA A 81 -3.18 13.72 16.00
CA ALA A 81 -3.01 12.28 16.21
C ALA A 81 -3.18 11.88 17.68
N GLU A 82 -2.67 12.70 18.61
CA GLU A 82 -2.83 12.47 20.06
C GLU A 82 -4.28 12.63 20.52
N GLU A 83 -4.98 13.67 20.05
CA GLU A 83 -6.40 13.88 20.36
C GLU A 83 -7.26 12.75 19.82
N LEU A 84 -7.04 12.34 18.57
CA LEU A 84 -7.76 11.24 17.95
C LEU A 84 -7.50 9.92 18.70
N GLY A 85 -6.23 9.63 19.05
CA GLY A 85 -5.87 8.44 19.81
C GLY A 85 -6.42 8.42 21.23
N ARG A 86 -6.58 9.58 21.88
CA ARG A 86 -7.25 9.70 23.19
C ARG A 86 -8.75 9.43 23.07
N TYR A 87 -9.38 10.02 22.06
CA TYR A 87 -10.80 9.81 21.78
C TYR A 87 -11.13 8.33 21.53
N PHE A 88 -10.38 7.67 20.63
CA PHE A 88 -10.60 6.25 20.35
C PHE A 88 -10.39 5.37 21.59
N ARG A 89 -9.33 5.61 22.39
CA ARG A 89 -9.11 4.83 23.62
C ARG A 89 -10.25 5.00 24.61
N ASN A 90 -10.69 6.25 24.85
CA ASN A 90 -11.73 6.53 25.81
C ASN A 90 -13.11 6.02 25.36
N ASN A 91 -13.39 6.02 24.06
CA ASN A 91 -14.67 5.57 23.53
C ASN A 91 -14.73 4.06 23.30
N MET A 92 -13.62 3.42 22.92
CA MET A 92 -13.59 1.97 22.63
C MET A 92 -13.28 1.12 23.87
N TYR A 93 -12.57 1.68 24.84
CA TYR A 93 -12.29 1.05 26.13
C TYR A 93 -12.69 2.02 27.24
N PRO A 94 -14.00 2.23 27.46
CA PRO A 94 -14.44 2.96 28.64
C PRO A 94 -13.79 2.29 29.85
N VAL A 95 -13.14 3.09 30.70
CA VAL A 95 -12.74 2.62 32.03
C VAL A 95 -13.99 2.04 32.66
N CYS A 96 -13.98 0.73 32.92
CA CYS A 96 -15.03 0.12 33.71
C CYS A 96 -15.11 0.94 34.99
N MET A 97 -16.17 1.76 35.12
CA MET A 97 -16.56 2.27 36.41
C MET A 97 -16.82 1.00 37.23
N LEU A 98 -15.87 0.69 38.12
CA LEU A 98 -16.20 -0.09 39.29
C LEU A 98 -17.18 0.80 40.06
N ASP A 99 -18.46 0.63 39.78
CA ASP A 99 -19.54 1.09 40.64
C ASP A 99 -19.25 0.49 42.02
N THR A 100 -18.85 1.35 42.96
CA THR A 100 -18.82 1.07 44.39
C THR A 100 -19.69 2.10 45.08
#